data_AF-A0A3M2A967-F1
#
_entry.id   AF-A0A3M2A967-F1
#
_cell.length_a   1.000
_cell.length_b   1.000
_cell.length_c   1.000
_cell.angle_alpha   90.00
_cell.angle_beta   90.00
_cell.angle_gamma   90.00
#
_symmetry.space_group_name_H-M   'P 1'
#
loop_
_entity.id
_entity.type
_entity.pdbx_description
1 polymer ?
#
loop_
_entity_poly.entity_id
_entity_poly.type
_entity_poly.pdbx_seq_one_letter_code
_entity_poly.pdbx_strand_id
1 'polypeptide(L)'
;MSPRTVIAAALLLCPLPLATACKSTPEPTPEERAAKRKRLLDEARARIRNEKEKDAEALLLSILEEEPEHPEAVALMARVRMKEGDYASAVALFERAIKAGNDAAETYFYLGEAHRLQGAHDKAAEAYRKAFERAPENADYGLALGIALEKTKQWAEAEKVLEKVADLDPGARFVWTELGNAVREQGRLDDALRLYLKAQNTYGDDKMAHAGAALVYEAKGDVKRALDEWSQYIRKDCCSDYSNNVAKKKIMELGGGGTKADGEAQPAEGDGEAQAAAAE
;
A
#
# COMPACT_ATOMS: atom_id res chain seq x y z
N MET A 1 -77.17 84.13 13.79
CA MET A 1 -77.23 82.72 14.27
C MET A 1 -75.96 82.02 13.81
N SER A 2 -75.20 81.49 14.76
CA SER A 2 -73.86 80.90 14.57
C SER A 2 -73.86 79.62 13.73
N PRO A 3 -72.82 79.38 12.94
CA PRO A 3 -72.33 78.04 12.71
C PRO A 3 -70.92 77.84 13.30
N ARG A 4 -70.75 76.61 13.81
CA ARG A 4 -69.63 76.10 14.60
C ARG A 4 -68.32 76.02 13.81
N THR A 5 -67.24 76.44 14.44
CA THR A 5 -65.85 76.20 14.03
C THR A 5 -65.53 74.71 14.16
N VAL A 6 -65.14 74.06 13.05
CA VAL A 6 -64.53 72.72 13.06
C VAL A 6 -63.04 72.90 12.81
N ILE A 7 -62.22 72.51 13.80
CA ILE A 7 -60.76 72.52 13.72
C ILE A 7 -60.34 71.27 12.94
N ALA A 8 -59.81 71.46 11.73
CA ALA A 8 -59.19 70.39 10.95
C ALA A 8 -57.74 70.18 11.45
N ALA A 9 -57.49 69.02 12.06
CA ALA A 9 -56.15 68.59 12.44
C ALA A 9 -55.39 68.12 11.18
N ALA A 10 -54.38 68.89 10.76
CA ALA A 10 -53.47 68.50 9.70
C ALA A 10 -52.46 67.45 10.21
N LEU A 11 -52.72 66.18 9.90
CA LEU A 11 -51.74 65.09 10.04
C LEU A 11 -50.66 65.26 8.96
N LEU A 12 -49.50 65.76 9.37
CA LEU A 12 -48.26 65.74 8.60
C LEU A 12 -47.81 64.29 8.38
N LEU A 13 -48.21 63.71 7.24
CA LEU A 13 -47.61 62.51 6.68
C LEU A 13 -46.19 62.85 6.21
N CYS A 14 -45.22 62.60 7.06
CA CYS A 14 -43.80 62.63 6.71
C CYS A 14 -43.51 61.37 5.86
N PRO A 15 -43.15 61.50 4.56
CA PRO A 15 -42.78 60.33 3.77
C PRO A 15 -41.40 59.87 4.25
N LEU A 16 -41.37 58.78 5.03
CA LEU A 16 -40.12 58.09 5.33
C LEU A 16 -39.59 57.51 4.01
N PRO A 17 -38.37 57.89 3.56
CA PRO A 17 -37.76 57.22 2.43
C PRO A 17 -37.47 55.78 2.86
N LEU A 18 -38.12 54.83 2.19
CA LEU A 18 -37.72 53.42 2.19
C LEU A 18 -36.31 53.35 1.60
N ALA A 19 -35.29 53.46 2.46
CA ALA A 19 -33.92 53.17 2.11
C ALA A 19 -33.83 51.67 1.82
N THR A 20 -33.88 51.32 0.54
CA THR A 20 -33.52 50.01 0.02
C THR A 20 -32.03 49.78 0.22
N ALA A 21 -31.64 49.45 1.46
CA ALA A 21 -30.30 48.99 1.79
C ALA A 21 -30.10 47.54 1.32
N CYS A 22 -30.23 47.28 0.01
CA CYS A 22 -29.59 46.12 -0.61
C CYS A 22 -28.10 46.46 -0.74
N LYS A 23 -27.34 46.31 0.36
CA LYS A 23 -25.89 46.20 0.27
C LYS A 23 -25.61 44.79 -0.25
N SER A 24 -25.58 44.61 -1.57
CA SER A 24 -25.00 43.40 -2.14
C SER A 24 -23.55 43.33 -1.65
N THR A 25 -23.21 42.27 -0.93
CA THR A 25 -21.81 42.01 -0.62
C THR A 25 -21.06 41.90 -1.95
N PRO A 26 -19.96 42.64 -2.15
CA PRO A 26 -19.20 42.57 -3.39
C PRO A 26 -18.80 41.11 -3.66
N GLU A 27 -18.85 40.70 -4.92
CA GLU A 27 -18.41 39.36 -5.30
C GLU A 27 -16.96 39.14 -4.88
N PRO A 28 -16.62 37.94 -4.37
CA PRO A 28 -15.26 37.66 -3.95
C PRO A 28 -14.30 37.78 -5.14
N THR A 29 -13.18 38.44 -4.89
CA THR A 29 -12.10 38.59 -5.87
C THR A 29 -11.54 37.22 -6.31
N PRO A 30 -10.88 37.12 -7.47
CA PRO A 30 -10.19 35.89 -7.87
C PRO A 30 -9.23 35.36 -6.80
N GLU A 31 -8.52 36.26 -6.10
CA GLU A 31 -7.59 35.91 -5.02
C GLU A 31 -8.33 35.32 -3.80
N GLU A 32 -9.45 35.93 -3.40
CA GLU A 32 -10.27 35.40 -2.29
C GLU A 32 -10.88 34.05 -2.64
N ARG A 33 -11.34 33.85 -3.88
CA ARG A 33 -11.82 32.54 -4.36
C ARG A 33 -10.72 31.49 -4.32
N ALA A 34 -9.52 31.81 -4.82
CA ALA A 34 -8.36 30.91 -4.76
C ALA A 34 -7.96 30.57 -3.32
N ALA A 35 -7.96 31.56 -2.41
CA ALA A 35 -7.64 31.34 -1.00
C ALA A 35 -8.70 30.46 -0.30
N LYS A 36 -9.99 30.68 -0.57
CA LYS A 36 -11.08 29.81 -0.09
C LYS A 36 -10.89 28.39 -0.60
N ARG A 37 -10.62 28.21 -1.89
CA ARG A 37 -10.42 26.89 -2.52
C ARG A 37 -9.25 26.14 -1.89
N LYS A 38 -8.12 26.82 -1.68
CA LYS A 38 -6.96 26.24 -0.99
C LYS A 38 -7.33 25.72 0.41
N ARG A 39 -8.08 26.52 1.20
CA ARG A 39 -8.55 26.09 2.53
C ARG A 39 -9.46 24.87 2.45
N LEU A 40 -10.36 24.80 1.47
CA LEU A 40 -11.24 23.66 1.26
C LEU A 40 -10.45 22.39 0.88
N LEU A 41 -9.42 22.51 0.04
CA LEU A 41 -8.54 21.40 -0.33
C LEU A 41 -7.75 20.87 0.87
N ASP A 42 -7.20 21.78 1.69
CA ASP A 42 -6.46 21.42 2.91
C ASP A 42 -7.35 20.72 3.93
N GLU A 43 -8.58 21.20 4.12
CA GLU A 43 -9.57 20.56 4.99
C GLU A 43 -10.01 19.20 4.42
N ALA A 44 -10.27 19.10 3.12
CA ALA A 44 -10.64 17.83 2.47
C ALA A 44 -9.54 16.76 2.68
N ARG A 45 -8.26 17.12 2.53
CA ARG A 45 -7.14 16.23 2.86
C ARG A 45 -7.16 15.78 4.31
N ALA A 46 -7.42 16.70 5.25
CA ALA A 46 -7.52 16.37 6.66
C ALA A 46 -8.68 15.40 6.94
N ARG A 47 -9.84 15.58 6.28
CA ARG A 47 -10.98 14.67 6.37
C ARG A 47 -10.67 13.29 5.81
N ILE A 48 -9.99 13.19 4.67
CA ILE A 48 -9.53 11.89 4.11
C ILE A 48 -8.58 11.18 5.07
N ARG A 49 -7.63 11.89 5.68
CA ARG A 49 -6.70 11.30 6.67
C ARG A 49 -7.40 10.79 7.92
N ASN A 50 -8.50 11.43 8.30
CA ASN A 50 -9.28 11.12 9.50
C ASN A 50 -10.48 10.20 9.23
N GLU A 51 -10.54 9.55 8.06
CA GLU A 51 -11.61 8.60 7.69
C GLU A 51 -13.01 9.24 7.76
N LYS A 52 -13.10 10.49 7.27
CA LYS A 52 -14.34 11.25 7.14
C LYS A 52 -14.64 11.50 5.67
N GLU A 53 -14.83 10.42 4.92
CA GLU A 53 -14.99 10.41 3.46
C GLU A 53 -16.13 11.31 3.00
N LYS A 54 -17.29 11.24 3.67
CA LYS A 54 -18.48 12.05 3.33
C LYS A 54 -18.24 13.55 3.50
N ASP A 55 -17.54 13.94 4.56
CA ASP A 55 -17.20 15.36 4.79
C ASP A 55 -16.21 15.85 3.74
N ALA A 56 -15.21 15.02 3.40
CA ALA A 56 -14.26 15.33 2.33
C ALA A 56 -14.95 15.49 0.98
N GLU A 57 -15.85 14.56 0.64
CA GLU A 57 -16.62 14.60 -0.60
C GLU A 57 -17.44 15.89 -0.71
N ALA A 58 -18.15 16.29 0.35
CA ALA A 58 -18.93 17.52 0.35
C ALA A 58 -18.06 18.77 0.08
N LEU A 59 -16.87 18.85 0.68
CA LEU A 59 -15.93 19.94 0.44
C LEU A 59 -15.43 19.95 -1.01
N LEU A 60 -15.08 18.77 -1.54
CA LEU A 60 -14.58 18.64 -2.91
C LEU A 60 -15.66 18.93 -3.95
N LEU A 61 -16.90 18.50 -3.74
CA LEU A 61 -18.03 18.83 -4.60
C LEU A 61 -18.24 20.35 -4.69
N SER A 62 -18.13 21.09 -3.59
CA SER A 62 -18.23 22.56 -3.61
C SER A 62 -17.16 23.23 -4.48
N ILE A 63 -15.97 22.62 -4.61
CA ILE A 63 -14.91 23.12 -5.51
C ILE A 63 -15.25 22.76 -6.95
N LEU A 64 -15.70 21.53 -7.18
CA LEU A 64 -15.97 20.99 -8.52
C LEU A 64 -17.24 21.58 -9.15
N GLU A 65 -18.16 22.12 -8.37
CA GLU A 65 -19.29 22.93 -8.86
C GLU A 65 -18.83 24.20 -9.56
N GLU A 66 -17.78 24.85 -9.04
CA GLU A 66 -17.19 26.06 -9.65
C GLU A 66 -16.20 25.69 -10.76
N GLU A 67 -15.37 24.66 -10.55
CA GLU A 67 -14.29 24.23 -11.45
C GLU A 67 -14.30 22.71 -11.62
N PRO A 68 -15.12 22.17 -12.55
CA PRO A 68 -15.34 20.71 -12.70
C PRO A 68 -14.10 19.87 -12.97
N GLU A 69 -13.06 20.48 -13.53
CA GLU A 69 -11.77 19.85 -13.83
C GLU A 69 -10.63 20.43 -12.97
N HIS A 70 -10.93 20.93 -11.75
CA HIS A 70 -9.88 21.37 -10.82
C HIS A 70 -8.95 20.18 -10.49
N PRO A 71 -7.68 20.17 -10.92
CA PRO A 71 -6.90 18.93 -11.01
C PRO A 71 -6.70 18.26 -9.65
N GLU A 72 -6.43 19.06 -8.63
CA GLU A 72 -6.24 18.61 -7.24
C GLU A 72 -7.54 18.11 -6.59
N ALA A 73 -8.67 18.73 -6.92
CA ALA A 73 -9.95 18.36 -6.30
C ALA A 73 -10.44 17.03 -6.88
N VAL A 74 -10.25 16.83 -8.18
CA VAL A 74 -10.50 15.56 -8.85
C VAL A 74 -9.59 14.45 -8.30
N ALA A 75 -8.29 14.73 -8.07
CA ALA A 75 -7.37 13.75 -7.48
C ALA A 75 -7.74 13.40 -6.03
N LEU A 76 -8.15 14.37 -5.22
CA LEU A 76 -8.63 14.12 -3.85
C LEU A 76 -9.96 13.35 -3.85
N MET A 77 -10.85 13.60 -4.81
CA MET A 77 -12.08 12.82 -4.98
C MET A 77 -11.77 11.36 -5.33
N ALA A 78 -10.77 11.12 -6.17
CA ALA A 78 -10.29 9.77 -6.44
C ALA A 78 -9.82 9.04 -5.17
N ARG A 79 -9.12 9.74 -4.26
CA ARG A 79 -8.73 9.20 -2.95
C ARG A 79 -9.92 8.90 -2.05
N VAL A 80 -11.01 9.67 -2.12
CA VAL A 80 -12.27 9.34 -1.43
C VAL A 80 -12.82 8.02 -1.98
N ARG A 81 -12.91 7.87 -3.31
CA ARG A 81 -13.36 6.61 -3.93
C ARG A 81 -12.49 5.41 -3.59
N MET A 82 -11.17 5.60 -3.45
CA MET A 82 -10.26 4.56 -2.94
C MET A 82 -10.66 4.07 -1.55
N LYS A 83 -11.00 4.98 -0.64
CA LYS A 83 -11.41 4.64 0.74
C LYS A 83 -12.75 3.90 0.78
N GLU A 84 -13.63 4.18 -0.17
CA GLU A 84 -14.93 3.49 -0.32
C GLU A 84 -14.81 2.11 -0.99
N GLY A 85 -13.63 1.76 -1.51
CA GLY A 85 -13.40 0.52 -2.26
C GLY A 85 -13.83 0.59 -3.73
N ASP A 86 -14.28 1.74 -4.22
CA ASP A 86 -14.61 1.95 -5.63
C ASP A 86 -13.35 2.31 -6.43
N TYR A 87 -12.51 1.29 -6.63
CA TYR A 87 -11.24 1.44 -7.35
C TYR A 87 -11.43 1.78 -8.83
N ALA A 88 -12.56 1.39 -9.43
CA ALA A 88 -12.86 1.71 -10.83
C ALA A 88 -13.07 3.22 -11.01
N SER A 89 -13.90 3.83 -10.17
CA SER A 89 -14.08 5.29 -10.19
C SER A 89 -12.81 6.02 -9.77
N ALA A 90 -12.04 5.49 -8.82
CA ALA A 90 -10.76 6.07 -8.42
C ALA A 90 -9.77 6.17 -9.59
N VAL A 91 -9.58 5.09 -10.36
CA VAL A 91 -8.72 5.08 -11.56
C VAL A 91 -9.16 6.17 -12.54
N ALA A 92 -10.45 6.20 -12.90
CA ALA A 92 -10.96 7.17 -13.86
C ALA A 92 -10.76 8.62 -13.39
N LEU A 93 -10.94 8.90 -12.10
CA LEU A 93 -10.72 10.22 -11.51
C LEU A 93 -9.23 10.59 -11.47
N PHE A 94 -8.33 9.66 -11.10
CA PHE A 94 -6.89 9.92 -11.14
C PHE A 94 -6.40 10.22 -12.55
N GLU A 95 -6.81 9.44 -13.55
CA GLU A 95 -6.48 9.69 -14.96
C GLU A 95 -7.00 11.06 -15.42
N ARG A 96 -8.22 11.43 -15.00
CA ARG A 96 -8.81 12.74 -15.31
C ARG A 96 -8.05 13.89 -14.64
N ALA A 97 -7.67 13.73 -13.38
CA ALA A 97 -6.85 14.70 -12.64
C ALA A 97 -5.49 14.91 -13.30
N ILE A 98 -4.81 13.83 -13.70
CA ILE A 98 -3.54 13.88 -14.43
C ILE A 98 -3.72 14.64 -15.74
N LYS A 99 -4.76 14.32 -16.52
CA LYS A 99 -5.08 15.03 -17.77
C LYS A 99 -5.36 16.52 -17.57
N ALA A 100 -5.95 16.88 -16.43
CA ALA A 100 -6.22 18.26 -16.06
C ALA A 100 -4.97 19.01 -15.54
N GLY A 101 -3.84 18.32 -15.36
CA GLY A 101 -2.56 18.93 -14.97
C GLY A 101 -2.07 18.56 -13.56
N ASN A 102 -2.70 17.61 -12.87
CA ASN A 102 -2.19 17.08 -11.60
C ASN A 102 -1.05 16.07 -11.84
N ASP A 103 0.12 16.58 -12.23
CA ASP A 103 1.34 15.81 -12.50
C ASP A 103 2.20 15.60 -11.24
N ALA A 104 1.57 15.13 -10.15
CA ALA A 104 2.24 14.91 -8.87
C ALA A 104 2.58 13.43 -8.64
N ALA A 105 3.73 13.16 -8.00
CA ALA A 105 4.16 11.80 -7.67
C ALA A 105 3.11 11.03 -6.83
N GLU A 106 2.48 11.70 -5.86
CA GLU A 106 1.42 11.14 -5.01
C GLU A 106 0.21 10.65 -5.84
N THR A 107 -0.15 11.38 -6.90
CA THR A 107 -1.28 11.04 -7.77
C THR A 107 -1.00 9.77 -8.57
N TYR A 108 0.21 9.62 -9.10
CA TYR A 108 0.62 8.38 -9.77
C TYR A 108 0.73 7.21 -8.79
N PHE A 109 1.20 7.45 -7.58
CA PHE A 109 1.28 6.41 -6.55
C PHE A 109 -0.12 5.86 -6.22
N TYR A 110 -1.10 6.73 -5.97
CA TYR A 110 -2.45 6.27 -5.68
C TYR A 110 -3.17 5.67 -6.89
N LEU A 111 -2.87 6.11 -8.12
CA LEU A 111 -3.30 5.43 -9.34
C LEU A 111 -2.73 4.00 -9.39
N GLY A 112 -1.47 3.82 -9.03
CA GLY A 112 -0.84 2.51 -8.90
C GLY A 112 -1.52 1.64 -7.86
N GLU A 113 -1.82 2.19 -6.68
CA GLU A 113 -2.58 1.48 -5.63
C GLU A 113 -3.97 1.06 -6.13
N ALA A 114 -4.67 1.93 -6.86
CA ALA A 114 -5.99 1.63 -7.41
C ALA A 114 -5.92 0.44 -8.39
N HIS A 115 -4.95 0.45 -9.30
CA HIS A 115 -4.73 -0.67 -10.21
C HIS A 115 -4.29 -1.96 -9.50
N ARG A 116 -3.44 -1.85 -8.47
CA ARG A 116 -3.00 -3.00 -7.67
C ARG A 116 -4.20 -3.67 -6.98
N LEU A 117 -5.11 -2.88 -6.40
CA LEU A 117 -6.32 -3.36 -5.75
C LEU A 117 -7.34 -3.97 -6.74
N GLN A 118 -7.29 -3.59 -8.01
CA GLN A 118 -8.03 -4.24 -9.10
C GLN A 118 -7.33 -5.50 -9.65
N GLY A 119 -6.13 -5.84 -9.17
CA GLY A 119 -5.31 -6.93 -9.71
C GLY A 119 -4.63 -6.62 -11.06
N ALA A 120 -4.71 -5.37 -11.54
CA ALA A 120 -4.08 -4.93 -12.77
C ALA A 120 -2.60 -4.58 -12.54
N HIS A 121 -1.78 -5.60 -12.25
CA HIS A 121 -0.40 -5.43 -11.79
C HIS A 121 0.52 -4.73 -12.82
N ASP A 122 0.33 -4.95 -14.12
CA ASP A 122 1.10 -4.25 -15.17
C ASP A 122 0.85 -2.73 -15.12
N LYS A 123 -0.42 -2.32 -15.06
CA LYS A 123 -0.79 -0.91 -14.95
C LYS A 123 -0.34 -0.29 -13.63
N ALA A 124 -0.38 -1.07 -12.55
CA ALA A 124 0.15 -0.63 -11.27
C ALA A 124 1.65 -0.32 -11.36
N ALA A 125 2.44 -1.21 -11.97
CA ALA A 125 3.87 -0.99 -12.19
C ALA A 125 4.14 0.26 -13.05
N GLU A 126 3.37 0.50 -14.11
CA GLU A 126 3.50 1.73 -14.92
C GLU A 126 3.23 3.00 -14.11
N ALA A 127 2.19 3.00 -13.27
CA ALA A 127 1.84 4.15 -12.44
C ALA A 127 2.87 4.36 -11.31
N TYR A 128 3.30 3.32 -10.61
CA TYR A 128 4.36 3.43 -9.59
C TYR A 128 5.69 3.89 -10.18
N ARG A 129 6.02 3.45 -11.40
CA ARG A 129 7.19 3.94 -12.13
C ARG A 129 7.15 5.44 -12.30
N LYS A 130 6.03 5.97 -12.78
CA LYS A 130 5.83 7.43 -12.90
C LYS A 130 5.93 8.15 -11.56
N ALA A 131 5.43 7.55 -10.48
CA ALA A 131 5.56 8.10 -9.13
C ALA A 131 7.03 8.17 -8.68
N PHE A 132 7.78 7.08 -8.86
CA PHE A 132 9.18 6.99 -8.47
C PHE A 132 10.11 7.83 -9.36
N GLU A 133 9.81 7.99 -10.64
CA GLU A 133 10.54 8.92 -11.53
C GLU A 133 10.42 10.38 -11.06
N ARG A 134 9.28 10.76 -10.48
CA ARG A 134 8.99 12.12 -10.00
C ARG A 134 9.54 12.39 -8.61
N ALA A 135 9.63 11.37 -7.76
CA ALA A 135 10.20 11.44 -6.42
C ALA A 135 11.18 10.27 -6.23
N PRO A 136 12.35 10.30 -6.89
CA PRO A 136 13.32 9.20 -6.91
C PRO A 136 13.96 8.89 -5.55
N GLU A 137 13.80 9.77 -4.58
CA GLU A 137 14.25 9.65 -3.18
C GLU A 137 13.18 9.06 -2.25
N ASN A 138 11.95 8.85 -2.74
CA ASN A 138 10.88 8.24 -1.94
C ASN A 138 10.97 6.71 -2.00
N ALA A 139 11.52 6.11 -0.95
CA ALA A 139 11.70 4.66 -0.82
C ALA A 139 10.39 3.88 -0.91
N ASP A 140 9.27 4.41 -0.40
CA ASP A 140 7.97 3.74 -0.44
C ASP A 140 7.47 3.57 -1.89
N TYR A 141 7.70 4.57 -2.74
CA TYR A 141 7.32 4.50 -4.15
C TYR A 141 8.17 3.50 -4.92
N GLY A 142 9.48 3.47 -4.64
CA GLY A 142 10.37 2.47 -5.20
C GLY A 142 10.02 1.05 -4.75
N LEU A 143 9.68 0.86 -3.46
CA LEU A 143 9.28 -0.43 -2.92
C LEU A 143 7.98 -0.94 -3.58
N ALA A 144 6.97 -0.07 -3.70
CA ALA A 144 5.72 -0.39 -4.38
C ALA A 144 5.94 -0.78 -5.86
N LEU A 145 6.83 -0.06 -6.55
CA LEU A 145 7.24 -0.40 -7.92
C LEU A 145 7.94 -1.77 -7.96
N GLY A 146 8.91 -2.04 -7.10
CA GLY A 146 9.63 -3.31 -7.03
C GLY A 146 8.68 -4.50 -6.85
N ILE A 147 7.74 -4.39 -5.90
CA ILE A 147 6.73 -5.42 -5.64
C ILE A 147 5.81 -5.62 -6.87
N ALA A 148 5.40 -4.54 -7.54
CA ALA A 148 4.57 -4.65 -8.75
C ALA A 148 5.33 -5.30 -9.92
N LEU A 149 6.62 -4.99 -10.07
CA LEU A 149 7.49 -5.61 -11.07
C LEU A 149 7.67 -7.11 -10.80
N GLU A 150 7.76 -7.52 -9.54
CA GLU A 150 7.76 -8.93 -9.19
C GLU A 150 6.45 -9.64 -9.59
N LYS A 151 5.29 -9.04 -9.33
CA LYS A 151 4.00 -9.63 -9.74
C LYS A 151 3.88 -9.80 -11.25
N THR A 152 4.59 -8.97 -12.01
CA THR A 152 4.64 -9.00 -13.48
C THR A 152 5.86 -9.74 -14.03
N LYS A 153 6.63 -10.40 -13.15
CA LYS A 153 7.82 -11.20 -13.47
C LYS A 153 8.97 -10.42 -14.14
N GLN A 154 9.02 -9.11 -13.94
CA GLN A 154 10.07 -8.24 -14.44
C GLN A 154 11.24 -8.20 -13.45
N TRP A 155 11.82 -9.38 -13.16
CA TRP A 155 12.75 -9.60 -12.05
C TRP A 155 14.00 -8.73 -12.08
N ALA A 156 14.64 -8.61 -13.24
CA ALA A 156 15.88 -7.84 -13.39
C ALA A 156 15.66 -6.33 -13.19
N GLU A 157 14.45 -5.84 -13.47
CA GLU A 157 14.10 -4.45 -13.18
C GLU A 157 13.70 -4.26 -11.72
N ALA A 158 12.94 -5.21 -11.16
CA ALA A 158 12.61 -5.22 -9.74
C ALA A 158 13.88 -5.16 -8.88
N GLU A 159 14.89 -5.98 -9.20
CA GLU A 159 16.20 -5.96 -8.54
C GLU A 159 16.82 -4.55 -8.53
N LYS A 160 16.95 -3.90 -9.69
CA LYS A 160 17.56 -2.56 -9.79
C LYS A 160 16.80 -1.51 -8.98
N VAL A 161 15.47 -1.56 -9.00
CA VAL A 161 14.64 -0.63 -8.23
C VAL A 161 14.82 -0.88 -6.73
N LEU A 162 14.78 -2.15 -6.30
CA LEU A 162 14.90 -2.54 -4.90
C LEU A 162 16.31 -2.34 -4.34
N GLU A 163 17.36 -2.48 -5.14
CA GLU A 163 18.73 -2.07 -4.79
C GLU A 163 18.77 -0.58 -4.48
N LYS A 164 18.19 0.25 -5.36
CA LYS A 164 18.11 1.70 -5.12
C LYS A 164 17.30 2.03 -3.86
N VAL A 165 16.19 1.34 -3.60
CA VAL A 165 15.42 1.51 -2.36
C VAL A 165 16.28 1.16 -1.15
N ALA A 166 17.04 0.06 -1.23
CA ALA A 166 17.90 -0.39 -0.14
C ALA A 166 19.10 0.54 0.10
N ASP A 167 19.57 1.25 -0.92
CA ASP A 167 20.58 2.31 -0.80
C ASP A 167 20.02 3.59 -0.18
N LEU A 168 18.79 3.97 -0.55
CA LEU A 168 18.09 5.16 -0.02
C LEU A 168 17.69 4.98 1.44
N ASP A 169 17.09 3.85 1.75
CA ASP A 169 16.65 3.48 3.08
C ASP A 169 16.92 1.99 3.32
N PRO A 170 18.10 1.64 3.88
CA PRO A 170 18.41 0.28 4.33
C PRO A 170 17.45 -0.24 5.41
N GLY A 171 16.72 0.70 6.04
CA GLY A 171 15.69 0.56 7.05
C GLY A 171 14.26 0.48 6.48
N ALA A 172 14.07 0.50 5.15
CA ALA A 172 12.79 0.27 4.50
C ALA A 172 12.30 -1.16 4.75
N ARG A 173 11.15 -1.28 5.43
CA ARG A 173 10.55 -2.58 5.77
C ARG A 173 10.37 -3.44 4.52
N PHE A 174 10.77 -4.71 4.61
CA PHE A 174 10.69 -5.73 3.54
C PHE A 174 11.67 -5.58 2.37
N VAL A 175 12.43 -4.48 2.23
CA VAL A 175 13.26 -4.25 1.04
C VAL A 175 14.24 -5.40 0.75
N TRP A 176 14.90 -5.94 1.78
CA TRP A 176 15.85 -7.04 1.64
C TRP A 176 15.17 -8.36 1.25
N THR A 177 13.93 -8.58 1.70
CA THR A 177 13.15 -9.76 1.35
C THR A 177 12.65 -9.69 -0.08
N GLU A 178 12.13 -8.55 -0.52
CA GLU A 178 11.71 -8.36 -1.92
C GLU A 178 12.94 -8.43 -2.85
N LEU A 179 14.05 -7.76 -2.51
CA LEU A 179 15.28 -7.90 -3.29
C LEU A 179 15.74 -9.36 -3.38
N GLY A 180 15.65 -10.11 -2.28
CA GLY A 180 15.89 -11.55 -2.25
C GLY A 180 14.95 -12.34 -3.16
N ASN A 181 13.67 -11.99 -3.23
CA ASN A 181 12.68 -12.59 -4.13
C ASN A 181 13.06 -12.38 -5.59
N ALA A 182 13.29 -11.13 -6.00
CA ALA A 182 13.69 -10.78 -7.36
C ALA A 182 14.98 -11.51 -7.79
N VAL A 183 15.97 -11.63 -6.91
CA VAL A 183 17.24 -12.32 -7.18
C VAL A 183 17.06 -13.85 -7.23
N ARG A 184 16.21 -14.42 -6.35
CA ARG A 184 15.91 -15.86 -6.34
C ARG A 184 15.23 -16.30 -7.63
N GLU A 185 14.26 -15.54 -8.13
CA GLU A 185 13.55 -15.83 -9.39
C GLU A 185 14.47 -15.77 -10.63
N GLN A 186 15.62 -15.11 -10.50
CA GLN A 186 16.69 -15.12 -11.51
C GLN A 186 17.67 -16.30 -11.36
N GLY A 187 17.44 -17.21 -10.40
CA GLY A 187 18.27 -18.40 -10.16
C GLY A 187 19.54 -18.15 -9.34
N ARG A 188 19.76 -16.92 -8.85
CA ARG A 188 20.94 -16.54 -8.06
C ARG A 188 20.75 -16.88 -6.58
N LEU A 189 20.68 -18.18 -6.29
CA LEU A 189 20.29 -18.71 -4.99
C LEU A 189 21.19 -18.24 -3.82
N ASP A 190 22.50 -18.20 -4.01
CA ASP A 190 23.43 -17.76 -2.95
C ASP A 190 23.27 -16.27 -2.62
N ASP A 191 23.04 -15.43 -3.63
CA ASP A 191 22.78 -14.01 -3.44
C ASP A 191 21.45 -13.79 -2.71
N ALA A 192 20.40 -14.48 -3.13
CA ALA A 192 19.10 -14.44 -2.47
C ALA A 192 19.18 -14.86 -1.00
N LEU A 193 19.92 -15.94 -0.69
CA LEU A 193 20.11 -16.37 0.70
C LEU A 193 20.79 -15.30 1.55
N ARG A 194 21.83 -14.63 1.03
CA ARG A 194 22.49 -13.52 1.74
C ARG A 194 21.51 -12.38 2.03
N LEU A 195 20.63 -12.07 1.08
CA LEU A 195 19.62 -11.02 1.22
C LEU A 195 18.55 -11.40 2.27
N TYR A 196 18.06 -12.63 2.27
CA TYR A 196 17.12 -13.11 3.29
C TYR A 196 17.74 -13.12 4.69
N LEU A 197 18.99 -13.56 4.84
CA LEU A 197 19.71 -13.49 6.12
C LEU A 197 19.93 -12.03 6.57
N LYS A 198 20.17 -11.11 5.64
CA LYS A 198 20.23 -9.69 5.94
C LYS A 198 18.86 -9.17 6.42
N ALA A 199 17.77 -9.55 5.75
CA ALA A 199 16.41 -9.21 6.17
C ALA A 199 16.11 -9.70 7.59
N GLN A 200 16.46 -10.95 7.93
CA GLN A 200 16.27 -11.51 9.27
C GLN A 200 17.05 -10.75 10.36
N ASN A 201 18.24 -10.24 10.04
CA ASN A 201 19.07 -9.46 10.96
C ASN A 201 18.59 -8.00 11.09
N THR A 202 18.08 -7.40 10.01
CA THR A 202 17.58 -6.02 10.02
C THR A 202 16.16 -5.94 10.60
N TYR A 203 15.31 -6.94 10.34
CA TYR A 203 13.93 -7.03 10.81
C TYR A 203 13.64 -8.40 11.39
N GLY A 204 13.75 -8.51 12.72
CA GLY A 204 13.43 -9.74 13.43
C GLY A 204 11.99 -10.23 13.20
N ASP A 205 11.05 -9.34 12.82
CA ASP A 205 9.65 -9.70 12.58
C ASP A 205 9.31 -10.02 11.11
N ASP A 206 10.28 -9.92 10.20
CA ASP A 206 10.06 -10.30 8.80
C ASP A 206 10.07 -11.82 8.64
N LYS A 207 8.91 -12.41 8.90
CA LYS A 207 8.69 -13.85 8.70
C LYS A 207 8.94 -14.28 7.25
N MET A 208 8.68 -13.43 6.26
CA MET A 208 8.81 -13.81 4.85
C MET A 208 10.27 -14.06 4.48
N ALA A 209 11.22 -13.44 5.17
CA ALA A 209 12.64 -13.75 5.02
C ALA A 209 12.98 -15.21 5.39
N HIS A 210 12.33 -15.79 6.40
CA HIS A 210 12.48 -17.21 6.72
C HIS A 210 11.89 -18.11 5.63
N ALA A 211 10.71 -17.77 5.09
CA ALA A 211 10.13 -18.52 3.97
C ALA A 211 11.04 -18.47 2.73
N GLY A 212 11.58 -17.29 2.40
CA GLY A 212 12.52 -17.12 1.30
C GLY A 212 13.79 -17.96 1.46
N ALA A 213 14.41 -17.92 2.64
CA ALA A 213 15.59 -18.73 2.96
C ALA A 213 15.28 -20.24 2.89
N ALA A 214 14.12 -20.67 3.39
CA ALA A 214 13.68 -22.06 3.32
C ALA A 214 13.58 -22.55 1.87
N LEU A 215 12.95 -21.76 0.99
CA LEU A 215 12.84 -22.07 -0.44
C LEU A 215 14.20 -22.18 -1.12
N VAL A 216 15.17 -21.35 -0.74
CA VAL A 216 16.55 -21.47 -1.25
C VAL A 216 17.21 -22.75 -0.77
N TYR A 217 17.09 -23.10 0.51
CA TYR A 217 17.66 -24.35 1.04
C TYR A 217 17.02 -25.59 0.41
N GLU A 218 15.70 -25.57 0.15
CA GLU A 218 15.01 -26.62 -0.62
C GLU A 218 15.63 -26.79 -2.00
N ALA A 219 15.80 -25.69 -2.74
CA ALA A 219 16.38 -25.71 -4.08
C ALA A 219 17.83 -26.23 -4.10
N LYS A 220 18.56 -26.07 -3.00
CA LYS A 220 19.93 -26.58 -2.82
C LYS A 220 19.98 -28.00 -2.24
N GLY A 221 18.84 -28.59 -1.88
CA GLY A 221 18.75 -29.91 -1.26
C GLY A 221 19.15 -29.96 0.23
N ASP A 222 19.34 -28.83 0.89
CA ASP A 222 19.62 -28.78 2.34
C ASP A 222 18.30 -28.86 3.12
N VAL A 223 17.75 -30.08 3.17
CA VAL A 223 16.46 -30.38 3.81
C VAL A 223 16.44 -29.96 5.27
N LYS A 224 17.57 -30.13 5.99
CA LYS A 224 17.67 -29.80 7.40
C LYS A 224 17.46 -28.30 7.62
N ARG A 225 18.23 -27.45 6.92
CA ARG A 225 18.08 -26.00 7.07
C ARG A 225 16.75 -25.49 6.54
N ALA A 226 16.22 -26.09 5.48
CA ALA A 226 14.89 -25.76 4.98
C ALA A 226 13.80 -25.97 6.05
N LEU A 227 13.83 -27.12 6.75
CA LEU A 227 12.90 -27.41 7.86
C LEU A 227 13.08 -26.44 9.03
N ASP A 228 14.31 -26.08 9.38
CA ASP A 228 14.60 -25.11 10.44
C ASP A 228 13.98 -23.74 10.11
N GLU A 229 14.18 -23.25 8.88
CA GLU A 229 13.63 -21.96 8.41
C GLU A 229 12.10 -21.97 8.33
N TRP A 230 11.48 -23.04 7.80
CA TRP A 230 10.01 -23.17 7.83
C TRP A 230 9.46 -23.20 9.25
N SER A 231 10.17 -23.83 10.19
CA SER A 231 9.80 -23.85 11.60
C SER A 231 9.93 -22.46 12.23
N GLN A 232 10.93 -21.65 11.84
CA GLN A 232 11.02 -20.25 12.25
C GLN A 232 9.87 -19.41 11.69
N TYR A 233 9.51 -19.59 10.41
CA TYR A 233 8.35 -18.94 9.80
C TYR A 233 7.07 -19.20 10.62
N ILE A 234 6.76 -20.48 10.90
CA ILE A 234 5.55 -20.87 11.63
C ILE A 234 5.55 -20.37 13.07
N ARG A 235 6.70 -20.31 13.74
CA ARG A 235 6.79 -19.72 15.09
C ARG A 235 6.38 -18.25 15.11
N LYS A 236 6.68 -17.51 14.03
CA LYS A 236 6.31 -16.09 13.89
C LYS A 236 4.88 -15.90 13.38
N ASP A 237 4.36 -16.87 12.64
CA ASP A 237 2.99 -16.86 12.13
C ASP A 237 2.45 -18.29 12.09
N CYS A 238 1.79 -18.72 13.17
CA CYS A 238 1.33 -20.10 13.31
C CYS A 238 0.13 -20.44 12.42
N CYS A 239 -0.61 -19.42 12.01
CA CYS A 239 -2.05 -19.55 11.87
C CYS A 239 -2.62 -18.78 10.67
N SER A 240 -1.80 -18.09 9.87
CA SER A 240 -2.25 -17.52 8.59
C SER A 240 -2.58 -18.59 7.56
N ASP A 241 -3.31 -18.17 6.52
CA ASP A 241 -3.57 -19.00 5.34
C ASP A 241 -2.27 -19.48 4.69
N TYR A 242 -1.24 -18.63 4.66
CA TYR A 242 0.06 -19.03 4.13
C TYR A 242 0.70 -20.13 4.99
N SER A 243 0.64 -20.01 6.32
CA SER A 243 1.16 -21.04 7.23
C SER A 243 0.43 -22.38 7.06
N ASN A 244 -0.89 -22.33 6.96
CA ASN A 244 -1.74 -23.51 6.87
C ASN A 244 -1.65 -24.20 5.50
N ASN A 245 -1.62 -23.42 4.42
CA ASN A 245 -1.71 -23.94 3.05
C ASN A 245 -0.35 -24.13 2.38
N VAL A 246 0.71 -23.46 2.87
CA VAL A 246 2.06 -23.53 2.29
C VAL A 246 3.07 -24.08 3.28
N ALA A 247 3.36 -23.36 4.37
CA ALA A 247 4.51 -23.67 5.23
C ALA A 247 4.39 -25.05 5.92
N LYS A 248 3.24 -25.38 6.51
CA LYS A 248 3.00 -26.69 7.15
C LYS A 248 3.08 -27.84 6.15
N LYS A 249 2.56 -27.61 4.93
CA LYS A 249 2.65 -28.59 3.84
C LYS A 249 4.10 -28.87 3.45
N LYS A 250 4.91 -27.82 3.30
CA LYS A 250 6.35 -27.94 3.03
C LYS A 250 7.08 -28.74 4.10
N ILE A 251 6.80 -28.50 5.39
CA ILE A 251 7.39 -29.29 6.48
C ILE A 251 7.02 -30.78 6.37
N MET A 252 5.77 -31.11 6.09
CA MET A 252 5.34 -32.52 5.93
C MET A 252 6.02 -33.19 4.73
N GLU A 253 6.12 -32.49 3.60
CA GLU A 253 6.79 -32.99 2.39
C GLU A 253 8.28 -33.26 2.62
N LEU A 254 8.97 -32.30 3.26
CA LEU A 254 10.41 -32.40 3.55
C LEU A 254 10.71 -33.43 4.64
N GLY A 255 9.87 -33.53 5.68
CA GLY A 255 10.03 -34.49 6.78
C GLY A 255 9.68 -35.93 6.40
N GLY A 256 8.74 -36.13 5.45
CA GLY A 256 8.33 -37.46 4.98
C GLY A 256 9.32 -38.12 4.00
N GLY A 257 10.18 -37.34 3.34
CA GLY A 257 11.15 -37.83 2.36
C GLY A 257 12.31 -38.65 2.92
N GLY A 258 12.50 -38.69 4.24
CA GLY A 258 13.62 -39.36 4.91
C GLY A 258 13.50 -40.88 5.14
N THR A 259 12.46 -41.55 4.61
CA THR A 259 12.22 -43.00 4.89
C THR A 259 12.44 -43.93 3.70
N LYS A 260 13.07 -43.48 2.61
CA LYS A 260 13.38 -44.33 1.45
C LYS A 260 14.83 -44.22 0.97
N ALA A 261 15.80 -44.35 1.87
CA ALA A 261 17.19 -44.53 1.46
C ALA A 261 18.10 -45.20 2.52
N ASP A 262 17.61 -46.14 3.34
CA ASP A 262 18.49 -46.99 4.16
C ASP A 262 18.08 -48.46 3.98
N GLY A 263 18.25 -48.96 2.76
CA GLY A 263 18.22 -50.38 2.46
C GLY A 263 19.62 -50.97 2.59
N GLU A 264 20.12 -51.13 3.81
CA GLU A 264 21.18 -52.09 4.09
C GLU A 264 20.59 -53.24 4.90
N ALA A 265 20.39 -54.34 4.21
CA ALA A 265 20.06 -55.63 4.78
C ALA A 265 21.23 -56.10 5.65
N GLN A 266 21.01 -56.24 6.96
CA GLN A 266 21.82 -57.13 7.78
C GLN A 266 21.22 -58.54 7.68
N PRO A 267 22.02 -59.59 7.38
CA PRO A 267 21.53 -60.94 7.45
C PRO A 267 21.42 -61.36 8.92
N ALA A 268 20.37 -62.14 9.19
CA ALA A 268 20.20 -62.87 10.41
C ALA A 268 21.12 -64.11 10.43
N GLU A 269 21.96 -64.22 11.45
CA GLU A 269 22.50 -65.45 12.01
C GLU A 269 22.40 -65.27 13.54
N GLY A 270 21.81 -66.15 14.34
CA GLY A 270 21.79 -67.61 14.25
C GLY A 270 22.59 -68.15 15.45
N ASP A 271 21.89 -68.76 16.39
CA ASP A 271 22.31 -69.15 17.75
C ASP A 271 23.61 -69.96 17.88
N GLY A 272 24.26 -69.88 19.05
CA GLY A 272 25.31 -70.82 19.47
C GLY A 272 25.85 -70.58 20.89
N GLU A 273 25.37 -71.36 21.86
CA GLU A 273 25.87 -71.49 23.23
C GLU A 273 27.35 -71.93 23.30
N ALA A 274 28.10 -71.47 24.32
CA ALA A 274 28.77 -72.31 25.34
C ALA A 274 29.88 -71.57 26.13
N GLN A 275 29.66 -71.49 27.45
CA GLN A 275 30.57 -71.61 28.61
C GLN A 275 32.11 -71.47 28.43
N ALA A 276 32.74 -70.62 29.25
CA ALA A 276 33.45 -70.99 30.50
C ALA A 276 34.63 -70.04 30.88
N ALA A 277 34.73 -69.79 32.20
CA ALA A 277 35.92 -69.47 33.00
C ALA A 277 36.60 -68.09 32.92
N ALA A 278 36.50 -67.29 33.99
CA ALA A 278 37.56 -67.13 35.02
C ALA A 278 37.38 -65.85 35.88
N ALA A 279 37.65 -65.99 37.21
CA ALA A 279 37.92 -64.96 38.23
C ALA A 279 36.71 -64.07 38.65
N GLU A 280 36.30 -63.92 39.91
CA GLU A 280 36.79 -64.27 41.26
C GLU A 280 35.60 -64.73 42.13
#